data_AF-A0A842TLH5-F1
#
_entry.id   AF-A0A842TLH5-F1
#
_cell.length_a   1.000
_cell.length_b   1.000
_cell.length_c   1.000
_cell.angle_alpha   90.00
_cell.angle_beta   90.00
_cell.angle_gamma   90.00
#
_symmetry.space_group_name_H-M   'P 1'
#
loop_
_entity.id
_entity.type
_entity.pdbx_description
1 polymer ?
#
loop_
_entity_poly.entity_id
_entity_poly.type
_entity_poly.pdbx_seq_one_letter_code
_entity_poly.pdbx_strand_id
1 'polypeptide(L)' 'MCGICKKPIDASSQSLECPYCINKFHRDHLLEWIKTRGKCPNCGKRLTRDNLGKI' A
#
# COMPACT_ATOMS: atom_id res chain seq x y z
N MET A 1 -6.03 -1.24 -9.56
CA MET A 1 -6.98 -0.51 -8.70
C MET A 1 -6.42 -0.42 -7.29
N CYS A 2 -6.58 0.70 -6.60
CA CYS A 2 -6.13 0.87 -5.21
C CYS A 2 -7.07 0.14 -4.25
N GLY A 3 -6.50 -0.74 -3.41
CA GLY A 3 -7.30 -1.53 -2.46
C GLY A 3 -7.99 -0.71 -1.35
N ILE A 4 -7.60 0.56 -1.14
CA ILE A 4 -8.15 1.46 -0.11
C ILE A 4 -9.26 2.35 -0.70
N CYS A 5 -8.93 3.24 -1.64
CA CYS A 5 -9.91 4.19 -2.19
C CYS A 5 -10.75 3.63 -3.36
N LYS A 6 -10.46 2.40 -3.81
CA LYS A 6 -11.13 1.73 -4.95
C LYS A 6 -11.08 2.48 -6.28
N LYS A 7 -10.17 3.47 -6.40
CA LYS A 7 -9.91 4.17 -7.68
C LYS A 7 -8.81 3.48 -8.49
N PRO A 8 -8.76 3.63 -9.82
CA PRO A 8 -7.62 3.22 -10.61
C PRO A 8 -6.33 3.85 -10.10
N ILE A 9 -5.20 3.16 -10.33
CA ILE A 9 -3.87 3.69 -10.04
C ILE A 9 -3.26 3.96 -11.41
N ASP A 10 -3.18 5.22 -11.78
CA ASP A 10 -2.64 5.66 -13.06
C ASP A 10 -1.12 5.60 -13.07
N ALA A 11 -0.51 5.51 -14.26
CA ALA A 11 0.95 5.48 -14.41
C ALA A 11 1.65 6.74 -13.87
N SER A 12 0.94 7.86 -13.77
CA SER A 12 1.44 9.11 -13.20
C SER A 12 1.36 9.14 -11.67
N SER A 13 0.55 8.26 -11.06
CA SER A 13 0.35 8.21 -9.62
C SER A 13 1.40 7.34 -8.95
N GLN A 14 2.09 7.89 -7.94
CA GLN A 14 2.98 7.09 -7.11
C GLN A 14 2.20 5.96 -6.43
N SER A 15 2.68 4.74 -6.62
CA SER A 15 2.08 3.55 -6.06
C SER A 15 3.09 2.72 -5.31
N LEU A 16 2.60 2.02 -4.30
CA LEU A 16 3.34 1.04 -3.54
C LEU A 16 2.64 -0.31 -3.64
N GLU A 17 3.43 -1.36 -3.55
CA GLU A 17 2.96 -2.73 -3.64
C GLU A 17 3.25 -3.45 -2.32
N CYS A 18 2.29 -4.25 -1.87
CA CYS A 18 2.51 -5.13 -0.72
C CYS A 18 3.44 -6.29 -1.12
N PRO A 19 4.61 -6.47 -0.49
CA PRO A 19 5.56 -7.54 -0.85
C PRO A 19 5.04 -8.95 -0.57
N TYR A 20 3.96 -9.09 0.20
CA TYR A 20 3.41 -10.39 0.58
C TYR A 20 2.23 -10.86 -0.26
N CYS A 21 1.50 -9.95 -0.89
CA CYS A 21 0.31 -10.29 -1.68
C CYS A 21 0.23 -9.55 -3.02
N ILE A 22 1.25 -8.77 -3.36
CA ILE A 22 1.43 -8.09 -4.66
C ILE A 22 0.29 -7.09 -4.96
N ASN A 23 -0.53 -6.75 -3.97
CA ASN A 23 -1.62 -5.81 -4.16
C ASN A 23 -1.09 -4.38 -4.19
N LYS A 24 -1.55 -3.59 -5.17
CA LYS A 24 -1.12 -2.22 -5.39
C LYS A 24 -2.03 -1.21 -4.69
N PHE A 25 -1.42 -0.14 -4.21
CA PHE A 25 -2.08 0.95 -3.53
C PHE A 25 -1.46 2.28 -3.95
N HIS A 26 -2.23 3.35 -3.88
CA HIS A 26 -1.64 4.69 -3.89
C HIS A 26 -0.67 4.82 -2.71
N ARG A 27 0.50 5.42 -2.97
CA ARG A 27 1.56 5.59 -1.97
C ARG A 27 1.03 6.25 -0.69
N ASP A 28 0.36 7.39 -0.85
CA ASP A 28 -0.19 8.18 0.27
C ASP A 28 -1.17 7.36 1.13
N HIS A 29 -2.19 6.78 0.50
CA HIS A 29 -3.18 5.96 1.21
C HIS A 29 -2.56 4.79 1.96
N LEU A 30 -1.58 4.09 1.36
CA LEU A 30 -0.95 2.96 2.03
C LEU A 30 -0.08 3.40 3.20
N LEU A 31 0.64 4.53 3.07
CA LEU A 31 1.48 5.09 4.14
C LEU A 31 0.64 5.54 5.35
N GLU A 32 -0.49 6.23 5.12
CA GLU A 32 -1.39 6.62 6.21
C GLU A 32 -2.07 5.40 6.87
N TRP A 33 -2.41 4.39 6.06
CA TRP A 33 -2.96 3.15 6.57
C TRP A 33 -1.99 2.39 7.47
N ILE A 34 -0.72 2.21 7.06
CA ILE A 34 0.26 1.49 7.88
C ILE A 34 0.66 2.29 9.13
N LYS A 35 0.61 3.63 9.09
CA LYS A 35 0.88 4.49 10.25
C LYS A 35 -0.14 4.24 11.38
N THR A 36 -1.39 3.97 11.02
CA THR A 36 -2.49 3.73 11.99
C THR A 36 -2.71 2.25 12.30
N ARG A 37 -2.53 1.34 11.33
CA ARG A 37 -2.87 -0.09 11.47
C ARG A 37 -1.67 -1.04 11.49
N GLY A 38 -0.52 -0.64 10.94
CA GLY A 38 0.70 -1.46 10.86
C GLY A 38 0.58 -2.75 10.04
N LYS A 39 -0.43 -2.88 9.19
CA LYS A 39 -0.71 -4.11 8.41
C LYS A 39 -1.32 -3.81 7.04
N CYS A 40 -1.11 -4.71 6.09
CA CYS A 40 -1.70 -4.63 4.76
C CYS A 40 -3.23 -4.70 4.84
N PRO A 41 -3.97 -3.79 4.19
CA PRO A 41 -5.43 -3.82 4.17
C PRO A 41 -6.02 -4.99 3.36
N ASN A 42 -5.23 -5.63 2.49
CA ASN A 42 -5.69 -6.74 1.65
C ASN A 42 -5.43 -8.12 2.29
N CYS A 43 -4.19 -8.41 2.69
CA CYS A 43 -3.79 -9.72 3.20
C CYS A 43 -3.60 -9.77 4.73
N GLY A 44 -3.71 -8.64 5.43
CA GLY A 44 -3.59 -8.58 6.89
C GLY A 44 -2.18 -8.77 7.46
N LYS A 45 -1.18 -9.12 6.63
CA LYS A 45 0.22 -9.25 7.08
C LYS A 45 0.78 -7.91 7.55
N ARG A 46 1.66 -7.97 8.56
CA ARG A 46 2.34 -6.80 9.12
C ARG A 46 3.09 -6.07 8.01
N LEU A 47 2.88 -4.77 7.91
CA LEU A 47 3.46 -3.94 6.85
C LEU A 47 4.00 -2.67 7.50
N THR A 48 5.30 -2.42 7.32
CA THR A 48 6.00 -1.23 7.83
C THR A 48 6.64 -0.48 6.67
N ARG A 49 7.00 0.79 6.91
CA ARG A 49 7.67 1.64 5.91
C ARG A 49 8.98 1.03 5.40
N ASP A 50 9.69 0.31 6.27
CA ASP A 50 10.95 -0.36 5.97
C ASP A 50 10.79 -1.50 4.94
N ASN A 51 9.69 -2.25 5.03
CA ASN A 51 9.45 -3.42 4.17
C ASN A 51 8.70 -3.07 2.87
N LEU A 52 8.31 -1.81 2.68
CA LEU A 52 7.51 -1.35 1.54
C LEU A 52 8.33 -0.99 0.30
N GLY A 53 9.59 -1.43 0.25
CA GLY A 53 10.57 -1.05 -0.76
C GLY A 53 11.15 0.32 -0.42
N LYS A 54 12.48 0.44 -0.49
CA LYS A 54 13.20 1.69 -0.17
C LYS A 54 12.58 2.85 -0.95
N ILE A 55 11.98 3.78 -0.21
CA ILE A 55 11.51 5.09 -0.66
C ILE A 55 12.68 6.07 -0.75
#